data_AF-A0A951TIB1-F1
#
_entry.id   AF-A0A951TIB1-F1
#
_cell.length_a   1.000
_cell.length_b   1.000
_cell.length_c   1.000
_cell.angle_alpha   90.00
_cell.angle_beta   90.00
_cell.angle_gamma   90.00
#
_symmetry.space_group_name_H-M   'P 1'
#
loop_
_entity.id
_entity.type
_entity.pdbx_description
1 polymer ?
#
loop_
_entity_poly.entity_id
_entity_poly.type
_entity_poly.pdbx_seq_one_letter_code
_entity_poly.pdbx_strand_id
1 'polypeptide(L)'
;MTHTKFLRGLRKWFNYPSKKEAALITHGCVQLRSIAKKEAAEHWKKEYNRKKERDETCPRCRNKSIVDKISRVMGSGSVNGSFFLGTGSVYGRSEIDTKEVNHCNECGHQWIKYPISYKWEYDFIADWMNDLGKFSQGSDPVRYETVTLLKDIPAESIWEVSQSVARLLHYSTRENLSLSFLRTKFKSVYEIQDVKAKLIS
;
A
#
# COMPACT_ATOMS: atom_id res chain seq x y z
N MET A 1 -22.79 28.82 -28.84
CA MET A 1 -21.77 27.96 -28.17
C MET A 1 -20.41 28.30 -28.78
N THR A 2 -19.48 28.89 -28.03
CA THR A 2 -18.20 29.36 -28.60
C THR A 2 -17.30 28.17 -28.97
N HIS A 3 -16.59 28.24 -30.10
CA HIS A 3 -15.70 27.20 -30.62
C HIS A 3 -14.70 26.67 -29.56
N THR A 4 -14.32 27.52 -28.61
CA THR A 4 -13.46 27.22 -27.46
C THR A 4 -14.07 26.25 -26.44
N LYS A 5 -15.39 26.32 -26.19
CA LYS A 5 -16.08 25.39 -25.27
C LYS A 5 -16.18 23.98 -25.87
N PHE A 6 -16.41 23.89 -27.18
CA PHE A 6 -16.49 22.62 -27.90
C PHE A 6 -15.15 21.87 -27.87
N LEU A 7 -14.04 22.56 -28.18
CA LEU A 7 -12.71 21.96 -28.15
C LEU A 7 -12.27 21.50 -26.75
N ARG A 8 -12.66 22.20 -25.67
CA ARG A 8 -12.40 21.73 -24.29
C ARG A 8 -13.18 20.47 -23.94
N GLY A 9 -14.44 20.37 -24.36
CA GLY A 9 -15.25 19.17 -24.16
C GLY A 9 -14.60 17.93 -24.75
N LEU A 10 -14.11 18.05 -25.99
CA LEU A 10 -13.36 16.97 -26.66
C LEU A 10 -12.08 16.60 -25.91
N ARG A 11 -11.29 17.58 -25.47
CA ARG A 11 -10.06 17.32 -24.71
C ARG A 11 -10.31 16.61 -23.38
N LYS A 12 -11.37 16.98 -22.65
CA LYS A 12 -11.76 16.29 -21.41
C LYS A 12 -12.17 14.84 -21.69
N TRP A 13 -12.90 14.62 -22.78
CA TRP A 13 -13.35 13.30 -23.19
C TRP A 13 -12.18 12.38 -23.58
N PHE A 14 -11.24 12.89 -24.39
CA PHE A 14 -10.03 12.15 -24.78
C PHE A 14 -8.89 12.20 -23.74
N ASN A 15 -9.12 12.85 -22.58
CA ASN A 15 -8.10 13.08 -21.56
C ASN A 15 -6.78 13.65 -22.11
N TYR A 16 -6.87 14.69 -22.96
CA TYR A 16 -5.73 15.34 -23.61
C TYR A 16 -5.39 16.67 -22.92
N PRO A 17 -4.58 16.67 -21.84
CA PRO A 17 -4.31 17.86 -21.03
C PRO A 17 -3.47 18.89 -21.78
N SER A 18 -3.69 20.16 -21.46
CA SER A 18 -2.83 21.28 -21.86
C SER A 18 -1.57 21.30 -21.00
N LYS A 19 -0.56 22.09 -21.36
CA LYS A 19 0.65 22.23 -20.53
C LYS A 19 0.34 22.62 -19.08
N LYS A 20 -0.66 23.51 -18.88
CA LYS A 20 -1.10 23.93 -17.54
C LYS A 20 -1.81 22.81 -16.79
N GLU A 21 -2.69 22.08 -17.46
CA GLU A 21 -3.40 20.93 -16.86
C GLU A 21 -2.42 19.81 -16.52
N ALA A 22 -1.48 19.49 -17.41
CA ALA A 22 -0.44 18.50 -17.17
C ALA A 22 0.40 18.86 -15.93
N ALA A 23 0.77 20.12 -15.76
CA ALA A 23 1.48 20.58 -14.56
C ALA A 23 0.66 20.39 -13.27
N LEU A 24 -0.65 20.65 -13.33
CA LEU A 24 -1.56 20.38 -12.19
C LEU A 24 -1.67 18.88 -11.89
N ILE A 25 -1.73 18.05 -12.94
CA ILE A 25 -1.75 16.59 -12.79
C ILE A 25 -0.48 16.12 -12.08
N THR A 26 0.69 16.52 -12.57
CA THR A 26 1.99 16.17 -11.97
C THR A 26 2.09 16.64 -10.53
N HIS A 27 1.68 17.88 -10.23
CA HIS A 27 1.65 18.40 -8.86
C HIS A 27 0.77 17.54 -7.95
N GLY A 28 -0.44 17.20 -8.40
CA GLY A 28 -1.34 16.32 -7.65
C GLY A 28 -0.76 14.92 -7.41
N CYS A 29 -0.04 14.36 -8.39
CA CYS A 29 0.66 13.08 -8.23
C CYS A 29 1.74 13.17 -7.14
N VAL A 30 2.55 14.23 -7.16
CA VAL A 30 3.58 14.48 -6.14
C VAL A 30 2.96 14.66 -4.76
N GLN A 31 1.87 15.43 -4.67
CA GLN A 31 1.17 15.66 -3.41
C GLN A 31 0.60 14.35 -2.84
N LEU A 32 -0.08 13.53 -3.65
CA LEU A 32 -0.62 12.24 -3.22
C LEU A 32 0.50 11.32 -2.69
N ARG A 33 1.61 11.20 -3.44
CA ARG A 33 2.78 10.43 -3.01
C ARG A 33 3.39 10.94 -1.71
N SER A 34 3.43 12.27 -1.52
CA SER A 34 3.93 12.87 -0.27
C SER A 34 3.07 12.50 0.95
N ILE A 35 1.74 12.45 0.77
CA ILE A 35 0.80 12.00 1.82
C ILE A 35 1.06 10.53 2.13
N ALA A 36 1.16 9.68 1.11
CA ALA A 36 1.42 8.24 1.29
C ALA A 36 2.76 7.97 1.96
N LYS A 37 3.81 8.72 1.62
CA LYS A 37 5.12 8.62 2.26
C LYS A 37 5.07 9.00 3.73
N LYS A 38 4.28 10.02 4.09
CA LYS A 38 4.07 10.41 5.49
C LYS A 38 3.37 9.30 6.27
N GLU A 39 2.29 8.74 5.72
CA GLU A 39 1.57 7.61 6.34
C GLU A 39 2.45 6.38 6.52
N ALA A 40 3.27 6.04 5.51
CA ALA A 40 4.23 4.95 5.61
C ALA A 40 5.26 5.17 6.73
N ALA A 41 5.77 6.39 6.87
CA ALA A 41 6.70 6.74 7.96
C ALA A 41 6.03 6.66 9.34
N GLU A 42 4.79 7.12 9.47
CA GLU A 42 4.02 7.02 10.71
C GLU A 42 3.71 5.57 11.08
N HIS A 43 3.32 4.76 10.09
CA HIS A 43 3.09 3.33 10.27
C HIS A 43 4.35 2.60 10.73
N TRP A 44 5.49 2.86 10.07
CA TRP A 44 6.78 2.32 10.49
C TRP A 44 7.10 2.67 11.94
N LYS A 45 6.93 3.94 12.33
CA LYS A 45 7.15 4.38 13.71
C LYS A 45 6.27 3.63 14.71
N LYS A 46 4.98 3.44 14.38
CA LYS A 46 4.02 2.70 15.22
C LYS A 46 4.43 1.22 15.36
N GLU A 47 4.75 0.55 14.26
CA GLU A 47 5.16 -0.86 14.26
C GLU A 47 6.50 -1.07 14.98
N TYR A 48 7.46 -0.16 14.80
CA TYR A 48 8.73 -0.19 15.52
C TYR A 48 8.53 -0.05 17.04
N ASN A 49 7.66 0.86 17.47
CA ASN A 49 7.32 1.01 18.88
C ASN A 49 6.62 -0.24 19.44
N ARG A 50 5.68 -0.84 18.70
CA ARG A 50 5.03 -2.10 19.08
C ARG A 50 6.03 -3.24 19.22
N LYS A 51 6.99 -3.34 18.29
CA LYS A 51 8.08 -4.31 18.39
C LYS A 51 8.86 -4.09 19.68
N LYS A 52 9.30 -2.86 19.92
CA LYS A 52 10.07 -2.49 21.10
C LYS A 52 9.35 -2.88 22.39
N GLU A 53 8.07 -2.52 22.51
CA GLU A 53 7.25 -2.84 23.67
C GLU A 53 7.09 -4.36 23.91
N ARG A 54 6.96 -5.15 22.83
CA ARG A 54 6.74 -6.60 22.90
C ARG A 54 8.02 -7.42 23.06
N ASP A 55 9.14 -6.92 22.55
CA ASP A 55 10.41 -7.65 22.57
C ASP A 55 11.26 -7.30 23.80
N GLU A 56 11.22 -6.05 24.29
CA GLU A 56 12.09 -5.60 25.40
C GLU A 56 11.57 -5.94 26.81
N THR A 57 10.33 -6.41 26.95
CA THR A 57 9.73 -6.69 28.26
C THR A 57 9.15 -8.10 28.31
N CYS A 58 9.57 -8.90 29.29
CA CYS A 58 9.05 -10.25 29.45
C CYS A 58 7.54 -10.21 29.73
N PRO A 59 6.69 -10.89 28.94
CA PRO A 59 5.25 -10.89 29.17
C PRO A 59 4.86 -11.62 30.47
N ARG A 60 5.74 -12.49 30.99
CA ARG A 60 5.49 -13.29 32.21
C ARG A 60 5.89 -12.56 33.49
N CYS A 61 7.14 -12.09 33.59
CA CYS A 61 7.67 -11.49 34.82
C CYS A 61 7.92 -9.97 34.74
N ARG A 62 7.64 -9.33 33.60
CA ARG A 62 7.83 -7.89 33.34
C ARG A 62 9.27 -7.38 33.46
N ASN A 63 10.25 -8.26 33.65
CA ASN A 63 11.67 -7.89 33.65
C ASN A 63 12.15 -7.59 32.21
N LYS A 64 13.15 -6.72 32.08
CA LYS A 64 13.79 -6.28 30.82
C LYS A 64 15.12 -6.98 30.50
N SER A 65 15.56 -7.92 31.34
CA SER A 65 16.72 -8.79 31.12
C SER A 65 16.38 -9.83 30.05
N ILE A 66 16.33 -9.38 28.80
CA ILE A 66 15.95 -10.16 27.62
C ILE A 66 17.16 -10.32 26.71
N VAL A 67 17.35 -11.54 26.21
CA VAL A 67 18.38 -11.86 25.20
C VAL A 67 17.74 -12.51 23.99
N ASP A 68 18.35 -12.27 22.83
CA ASP A 68 17.97 -12.91 21.58
C ASP A 68 18.45 -14.37 21.55
N LYS A 69 17.56 -15.29 21.18
CA LYS A 69 17.91 -16.69 20.90
C LYS A 69 17.31 -17.12 19.56
N ILE A 70 17.95 -18.10 18.93
CA ILE A 70 17.39 -18.79 17.77
C ILE A 70 16.82 -20.11 18.28
N SER A 71 15.50 -20.26 18.22
CA SER A 71 14.85 -21.52 18.54
C SER A 71 14.79 -22.38 17.27
N ARG A 72 15.30 -23.62 17.35
CA ARG A 72 15.12 -24.61 16.28
C ARG A 72 13.70 -25.16 16.40
N VAL A 73 12.87 -24.92 15.38
CA VAL A 73 11.48 -25.36 15.37
C VAL A 73 11.35 -26.43 14.28
N MET A 74 11.78 -27.66 14.61
CA MET A 74 11.66 -28.89 13.80
C MET A 74 12.04 -28.76 12.31
N GLY A 75 13.17 -29.35 11.93
CA GLY A 75 13.51 -29.55 10.52
C GLY A 75 12.77 -30.77 9.95
N SER A 76 12.23 -30.63 8.74
CA SER A 76 11.78 -31.77 7.95
C SER A 76 12.78 -32.02 6.83
N GLY A 77 13.02 -33.29 6.51
CA GLY A 77 13.93 -33.65 5.44
C GLY A 77 13.43 -34.89 4.73
N SER A 78 13.53 -34.90 3.41
CA SER A 78 13.30 -36.08 2.60
C SER A 78 14.60 -36.46 1.90
N VAL A 79 14.93 -37.74 1.96
CA VAL A 79 16.07 -38.33 1.27
C VAL A 79 15.51 -39.34 0.30
N ASN A 80 15.70 -39.10 -1.00
CA ASN A 80 15.31 -40.01 -2.06
C ASN A 80 16.57 -40.53 -2.74
N GLY A 81 16.68 -41.85 -2.87
CA GLY A 81 17.79 -42.49 -3.54
C GLY A 81 17.28 -43.52 -4.55
N SER A 82 17.92 -43.57 -5.71
CA SER A 82 17.75 -44.65 -6.67
C SER A 82 19.10 -45.31 -6.92
N PHE A 83 19.13 -46.64 -6.79
CA PHE A 83 20.33 -47.45 -6.96
C PHE A 83 20.06 -48.57 -7.97
N PHE A 84 20.93 -48.73 -8.96
CA PHE A 84 20.88 -49.81 -9.92
C PHE A 84 22.29 -50.35 -10.18
N LEU A 85 22.48 -51.66 -9.98
CA LEU A 85 23.75 -52.37 -10.21
C LEU A 85 24.99 -51.73 -9.55
N GLY A 86 24.88 -51.31 -8.28
CA GLY A 86 25.99 -50.76 -7.50
C GLY A 86 26.33 -49.30 -7.77
N THR A 87 25.69 -48.66 -8.75
CA THR A 87 25.76 -47.22 -8.99
C THR A 87 24.40 -46.56 -8.74
N GLY A 88 24.38 -45.41 -8.07
CA GLY A 88 23.15 -44.70 -7.77
C GLY A 88 23.40 -43.30 -7.24
N SER A 89 22.34 -42.50 -7.22
CA SER A 89 22.37 -41.11 -6.74
C SER A 89 21.42 -40.93 -5.57
N VAL A 90 21.91 -40.30 -4.52
CA VAL A 90 21.10 -39.89 -3.37
C VAL A 90 20.95 -38.38 -3.40
N TYR A 91 19.71 -37.91 -3.40
CA TYR A 91 19.41 -36.49 -3.26
C TYR A 91 18.56 -36.29 -2.00
N GLY A 92 19.01 -35.38 -1.15
CA GLY A 92 18.29 -34.97 0.05
C GLY A 92 17.88 -33.51 -0.05
N ARG A 93 16.67 -33.19 0.41
CA ARG A 93 16.26 -31.83 0.72
C ARG A 93 15.97 -31.74 2.21
N SER A 94 16.58 -30.78 2.88
CA SER A 94 16.28 -30.44 4.27
C SER A 94 15.75 -29.02 4.33
N GLU A 95 14.66 -28.85 5.06
CA GLU A 95 14.08 -27.55 5.39
C GLU A 95 14.09 -27.42 6.91
N ILE A 96 14.89 -26.49 7.42
CA ILE A 96 15.04 -26.22 8.85
C ILE A 96 14.37 -24.89 9.13
N ASP A 97 13.25 -24.91 9.85
CA ASP A 97 12.58 -23.71 10.32
C ASP A 97 13.28 -23.22 11.60
N THR A 98 14.07 -22.15 11.46
CA THR A 98 14.62 -21.41 12.60
C THR A 98 13.78 -20.17 12.85
N LYS A 99 13.32 -19.96 14.09
CA LYS A 99 12.61 -18.73 14.49
C LYS A 99 13.43 -17.96 15.50
N GLU A 100 13.52 -16.65 15.31
CA GLU A 100 14.05 -15.75 16.32
C GLU A 100 13.06 -15.66 17.48
N VAL A 101 13.56 -15.90 18.69
CA VAL A 101 12.78 -15.82 19.93
C VAL A 101 13.49 -14.91 20.93
N ASN A 102 12.70 -14.21 21.72
CA ASN A 102 13.18 -13.53 22.92
C ASN A 102 13.27 -14.56 24.06
N HIS A 103 14.26 -14.41 24.93
CA HIS A 103 14.41 -15.21 26.15
C HIS A 103 14.64 -14.32 27.35
N CYS A 104 13.84 -14.50 28.40
CA CYS A 104 14.03 -13.78 29.66
C CYS A 104 15.02 -14.53 30.57
N ASN A 105 16.09 -13.85 30.98
CA ASN A 105 17.11 -14.43 31.87
C ASN A 105 16.59 -14.66 33.30
N GLU A 106 15.57 -13.92 33.74
CA GLU A 106 15.04 -14.03 35.10
C GLU A 106 14.11 -15.23 35.30
N CYS A 107 13.13 -15.42 34.40
CA CYS A 107 12.09 -16.44 34.56
C CYS A 107 12.17 -17.56 33.51
N GLY A 108 13.16 -17.51 32.61
CA GLY A 108 13.41 -18.50 31.56
C GLY A 108 12.37 -18.51 30.42
N HIS A 109 11.31 -17.73 30.50
CA HIS A 109 10.24 -17.70 29.49
C HIS A 109 10.79 -17.28 28.11
N GLN A 110 10.27 -17.93 27.06
CA GLN A 110 10.63 -17.66 25.67
C GLN A 110 9.37 -17.33 24.86
N TRP A 111 9.48 -16.38 23.92
CA TRP A 111 8.39 -16.02 23.01
C TRP A 111 8.94 -15.58 21.67
N ILE A 112 8.15 -15.77 20.61
CA ILE A 112 8.52 -15.38 19.25
C ILE A 112 8.63 -13.85 19.17
N LYS A 113 9.70 -13.35 18.53
CA LYS A 113 9.87 -11.91 18.30
C LYS A 113 8.72 -11.34 17.49
N TYR A 114 8.35 -10.10 17.78
CA TYR A 114 7.28 -9.43 17.05
C TYR A 114 7.66 -9.22 15.58
N PRO A 115 6.92 -9.80 14.61
CA PRO A 115 7.19 -9.58 13.20
C PRO A 115 6.74 -8.18 12.81
N ILE A 116 7.63 -7.37 12.24
CA ILE A 116 7.25 -6.04 11.75
C ILE A 116 6.46 -6.18 10.46
N SER A 117 5.25 -5.62 10.44
CA SER A 117 4.51 -5.41 9.20
C SER A 117 5.05 -4.18 8.48
N TYR A 118 5.69 -4.39 7.33
CA TYR A 118 6.17 -3.29 6.49
C TYR A 118 5.06 -2.86 5.52
N LYS A 119 4.80 -1.57 5.47
CA LYS A 119 3.99 -0.94 4.42
C LYS A 119 4.74 0.23 3.84
N TRP A 120 4.94 0.19 2.53
CA TRP A 120 5.59 1.24 1.75
C TRP A 120 4.55 2.21 1.21
N GLU A 121 5.04 3.31 0.63
CA GLU A 121 4.21 4.33 -0.02
C GLU A 121 3.16 3.72 -0.97
N TYR A 122 3.60 2.79 -1.83
CA TYR A 122 2.72 2.16 -2.82
C TYR A 122 1.63 1.28 -2.20
N ASP A 123 1.86 0.71 -1.01
CA ASP A 123 0.85 -0.11 -0.32
C ASP A 123 -0.29 0.77 0.19
N PHE A 124 0.03 1.94 0.76
CA PHE A 124 -1.00 2.91 1.18
C PHE A 124 -1.81 3.44 0.00
N ILE A 125 -1.13 3.77 -1.11
CA ILE A 125 -1.81 4.18 -2.33
C ILE A 125 -2.75 3.07 -2.82
N ALA A 126 -2.28 1.83 -2.87
CA ALA A 126 -3.09 0.69 -3.28
C ALA A 126 -4.30 0.48 -2.37
N ASP A 127 -4.13 0.58 -1.05
CA ASP A 127 -5.22 0.51 -0.07
C ASP A 127 -6.27 1.59 -0.36
N TRP A 128 -5.87 2.85 -0.57
CA TRP A 128 -6.80 3.93 -0.91
C TRP A 128 -7.52 3.70 -2.23
N MET A 129 -6.83 3.21 -3.26
CA MET A 129 -7.47 2.90 -4.54
C MET A 129 -8.46 1.75 -4.40
N ASN A 130 -8.10 0.71 -3.63
CA ASN A 130 -8.99 -0.41 -3.33
C ASN A 130 -10.27 0.05 -2.61
N ASP A 131 -10.14 1.04 -1.73
CA ASP A 131 -11.26 1.65 -1.03
C ASP A 131 -12.18 2.44 -1.96
N LEU A 132 -11.60 3.25 -2.85
CA LEU A 132 -12.37 3.95 -3.87
C LEU A 132 -13.07 2.98 -4.83
N GLY A 133 -12.42 1.86 -5.16
CA GLY A 133 -13.02 0.79 -5.95
C GLY A 133 -14.25 0.18 -5.28
N LYS A 134 -14.16 -0.14 -3.98
CA LYS A 134 -15.33 -0.61 -3.20
C LYS A 134 -16.44 0.45 -3.16
N PHE A 135 -16.08 1.71 -2.96
CA PHE A 135 -17.04 2.81 -2.96
C PHE A 135 -17.82 2.91 -4.29
N SER A 136 -17.14 2.71 -5.42
CA SER A 136 -17.79 2.71 -6.74
C SER A 136 -18.84 1.61 -6.92
N GLN A 137 -18.74 0.52 -6.16
CA GLN A 137 -19.66 -0.62 -6.17
C GLN A 137 -20.83 -0.47 -5.19
N GLY A 138 -20.88 0.63 -4.40
CA GLY A 138 -21.90 0.83 -3.36
C GLY A 138 -21.79 -0.16 -2.20
N SER A 139 -20.65 -0.84 -2.06
CA SER A 139 -20.49 -1.97 -1.13
C SER A 139 -20.08 -1.58 0.29
N ASP A 140 -19.79 -0.31 0.57
CA ASP A 140 -19.35 0.11 1.91
C ASP A 140 -19.58 1.62 2.20
N PRO A 141 -20.34 1.99 3.25
CA PRO A 141 -20.47 3.38 3.71
C PRO A 141 -19.27 3.88 4.55
N VAL A 142 -18.33 3.02 4.95
CA VAL A 142 -17.35 3.32 6.02
C VAL A 142 -16.12 4.14 5.57
N ARG A 143 -15.93 4.51 4.30
CA ARG A 143 -14.66 5.16 3.87
C ARG A 143 -14.78 6.58 3.32
N TYR A 144 -15.56 7.41 4.00
CA TYR A 144 -15.53 8.88 3.81
C TYR A 144 -14.12 9.46 4.08
N GLU A 145 -13.30 8.77 4.88
CA GLU A 145 -11.93 9.15 5.19
C GLU A 145 -11.05 9.24 3.94
N THR A 146 -11.05 8.23 3.06
CA THR A 146 -10.23 8.23 1.84
C THR A 146 -10.67 9.33 0.87
N VAL A 147 -11.97 9.54 0.72
CA VAL A 147 -12.50 10.65 -0.10
C VAL A 147 -12.11 12.00 0.49
N THR A 148 -12.16 12.15 1.81
CA THR A 148 -11.76 13.38 2.51
C THR A 148 -10.27 13.63 2.40
N LEU A 149 -9.46 12.59 2.57
CA LEU A 149 -7.99 12.65 2.46
C LEU A 149 -7.56 13.12 1.07
N LEU A 150 -8.24 12.64 0.03
CA LEU A 150 -7.89 12.90 -1.36
C LEU A 150 -8.69 14.05 -1.99
N LYS A 151 -9.54 14.76 -1.23
CA LYS A 151 -10.48 15.77 -1.76
C LYS A 151 -9.82 16.90 -2.56
N ASP A 152 -8.58 17.23 -2.21
CA ASP A 152 -7.80 18.31 -2.82
C ASP A 152 -6.88 17.81 -3.95
N ILE A 153 -6.85 16.50 -4.21
CA ILE A 153 -6.09 15.90 -5.30
C ILE A 153 -6.99 15.80 -6.54
N PRO A 154 -6.53 16.25 -7.72
CA PRO A 154 -7.33 16.14 -8.94
C PRO A 154 -7.62 14.68 -9.32
N ALA A 155 -8.80 14.45 -9.90
CA ALA A 155 -9.23 13.12 -10.36
C ALA A 155 -8.21 12.48 -11.32
N GLU A 156 -7.64 13.27 -12.23
CA GLU A 156 -6.63 12.81 -13.18
C GLU A 156 -5.32 12.38 -12.50
N SER A 157 -4.89 13.06 -11.44
CA SER A 157 -3.71 12.67 -10.66
C SER A 157 -3.94 11.37 -9.91
N ILE A 158 -5.11 11.20 -9.29
CA ILE A 158 -5.49 9.96 -8.60
C ILE A 158 -5.47 8.79 -9.58
N TRP A 159 -6.06 8.99 -10.77
CA TRP A 159 -6.07 7.99 -11.83
C TRP A 159 -4.65 7.63 -12.31
N GLU A 160 -3.81 8.62 -12.60
CA GLU A 160 -2.44 8.37 -13.06
C GLU A 160 -1.61 7.59 -12.04
N VAL A 161 -1.74 7.94 -10.76
CA VAL A 161 -1.07 7.20 -9.68
C VAL A 161 -1.66 5.80 -9.52
N SER A 162 -2.97 5.60 -9.67
CA SER A 162 -3.59 4.27 -9.56
C SER A 162 -3.03 3.30 -10.60
N GLN A 163 -2.72 3.79 -11.82
CA GLN A 163 -2.09 2.98 -12.85
C GLN A 163 -0.68 2.51 -12.43
N SER A 164 0.07 3.35 -11.72
CA SER A 164 1.42 2.99 -11.24
C SER A 164 1.42 1.89 -10.18
N VAL A 165 0.30 1.68 -9.49
CA VAL A 165 0.11 0.63 -8.47
C VAL A 165 -0.83 -0.48 -8.92
N ALA A 166 -1.19 -0.56 -10.21
CA ALA A 166 -2.22 -1.47 -10.72
C ALA A 166 -2.01 -2.93 -10.29
N ARG A 167 -0.75 -3.40 -10.19
CA ARG A 167 -0.41 -4.77 -9.75
C ARG A 167 -0.79 -5.09 -8.30
N LEU A 168 -0.93 -4.07 -7.45
CA LEU A 168 -1.30 -4.18 -6.04
C LEU A 168 -2.81 -4.03 -5.83
N LEU A 169 -3.55 -3.64 -6.86
CA LEU A 169 -4.99 -3.43 -6.78
C LEU A 169 -5.75 -4.75 -6.93
N HIS A 170 -6.86 -4.86 -6.22
CA HIS A 170 -7.81 -5.94 -6.45
C HIS A 170 -8.30 -5.92 -7.90
N TYR A 171 -8.59 -7.09 -8.45
CA TYR A 171 -9.15 -7.20 -9.79
C TYR A 171 -10.41 -6.33 -9.95
N SER A 172 -11.32 -6.42 -9.00
CA SER A 172 -12.56 -5.63 -8.99
C SER A 172 -12.29 -4.12 -8.96
N THR A 173 -11.27 -3.67 -8.23
CA THR A 173 -10.88 -2.26 -8.21
C THR A 173 -10.37 -1.79 -9.58
N ARG A 174 -9.54 -2.60 -10.25
CA ARG A 174 -9.02 -2.26 -11.59
C ARG A 174 -10.12 -2.10 -12.63
N GLU A 175 -11.14 -2.96 -12.57
CA GLU A 175 -12.29 -2.92 -13.48
C GLU A 175 -13.20 -1.71 -13.22
N ASN A 176 -13.38 -1.31 -11.95
CA ASN A 176 -14.43 -0.35 -11.58
C ASN A 176 -13.93 1.08 -11.32
N LEU A 177 -12.67 1.24 -10.90
CA LEU A 177 -12.10 2.55 -10.55
C LEU A 177 -11.76 3.35 -11.81
N SER A 178 -12.75 3.77 -12.59
CA SER A 178 -12.51 4.54 -13.82
C SER A 178 -12.23 6.02 -13.55
N LEU A 179 -11.53 6.68 -14.48
CA LEU A 179 -11.38 8.15 -14.45
C LEU A 179 -12.73 8.87 -14.48
N SER A 180 -13.72 8.32 -15.20
CA SER A 180 -15.08 8.86 -15.22
C SER A 180 -15.69 8.87 -13.82
N PHE A 181 -15.61 7.75 -13.10
CA PHE A 181 -16.05 7.65 -11.72
C PHE A 181 -15.29 8.64 -10.81
N LEU A 182 -13.97 8.72 -10.91
CA LEU A 182 -13.16 9.63 -10.10
C LEU A 182 -13.59 11.10 -10.28
N ARG A 183 -13.90 11.51 -11.51
CA ARG A 183 -14.41 12.86 -11.81
C ARG A 183 -15.78 13.16 -11.19
N THR A 184 -16.55 12.15 -10.79
CA THR A 184 -17.80 12.36 -10.04
C THR A 184 -17.58 12.66 -8.55
N LYS A 185 -16.37 12.40 -8.03
CA LYS A 185 -16.03 12.53 -6.60
C LYS A 185 -14.96 13.56 -6.31
N PHE A 186 -14.04 13.76 -7.26
CA PHE A 186 -12.90 14.66 -7.13
C PHE A 186 -12.92 15.69 -8.26
N LYS A 187 -12.39 16.89 -7.98
CA LYS A 187 -12.34 17.95 -8.98
C LYS A 187 -11.46 17.53 -10.15
N SER A 188 -11.95 17.75 -11.36
CA SER A 188 -11.17 17.55 -12.58
C SER A 188 -10.27 18.75 -12.87
N VAL A 189 -9.07 18.53 -13.40
CA VAL A 189 -8.17 19.63 -13.84
C VAL A 189 -8.80 20.54 -14.90
N TYR A 190 -9.77 20.01 -15.66
CA TYR A 190 -10.51 20.75 -16.68
C TYR A 190 -11.57 21.70 -16.09
N GLU A 191 -11.94 21.54 -14.82
CA GLU A 191 -12.96 22.36 -14.13
C GLU A 191 -12.33 23.44 -13.23
N ILE A 192 -11.10 23.22 -12.76
CA ILE A 192 -10.39 24.16 -11.87
C ILE A 192 -10.14 25.53 -12.55
N GLN A 193 -10.10 25.57 -13.89
CA GLN A 193 -9.87 26.80 -14.64
C GLN A 193 -11.10 27.74 -14.71
N ASP A 194 -12.32 27.23 -14.56
CA ASP A 194 -13.53 28.05 -14.67
C ASP A 194 -13.77 28.94 -13.44
N VAL A 195 -13.20 28.58 -12.27
CA VAL A 195 -13.33 29.37 -11.04
C VAL A 195 -12.46 30.63 -11.08
N LYS A 196 -11.23 30.54 -11.61
CA LYS A 196 -10.35 31.71 -11.73
C LYS A 196 -10.81 32.69 -12.81
N ALA A 197 -11.42 32.20 -13.89
CA ALA A 197 -11.94 33.07 -14.95
C ALA A 197 -13.15 33.90 -14.49
N LYS A 198 -14.03 33.33 -13.65
CA LYS A 198 -15.19 34.03 -13.07
C LYS A 198 -14.87 35.04 -11.97
N LEU A 199 -13.71 34.92 -11.33
CA LEU A 199 -13.28 35.84 -10.27
C LEU A 199 -12.55 37.09 -10.82
N ILE A 200 -12.25 37.10 -12.13
CA ILE A 200 -11.55 38.20 -12.81
C ILE A 200 -12.49 38.92 -13.80
N SER A 201 -13.72 38.43 -13.96
CA SER A 201 -14.80 39.04 -14.76
C SER A 201 -15.85 39.69 -13.86
#